data_AF-A0A819T7A8-F1
#
_entry.id   AF-A0A819T7A8-F1
#
_cell.length_a   1.000
_cell.length_b   1.000
_cell.length_c   1.000
_cell.angle_alpha   90.00
_cell.angle_beta   90.00
_cell.angle_gamma   90.00
#
_symmetry.space_group_name_H-M   'P 1'
#
loop_
_entity.id
_entity.type
_entity.pdbx_description
1 polymer ?
#
loop_
_entity_poly.entity_id
_entity_poly.type
_entity_poly.pdbx_seq_one_letter_code
_entity_poly.pdbx_strand_id
1 'polypeptide(L)'
;MNIQGSNFMVKGIAFTKGSKGVRIGPAVTTNAIFDNIYIYNTTGTAFSANDAGNEYVNITLRNSEITNTNALASTTGECVYLGCSSDACRIRDSVIDHNYCHDTLGSSGGSRAGFQVKTGSYNVIIRNNVCYKVVGPCIIVYDDYDRGRNLIDGNLAISAGTADLGIQCTSGATITNNIVITANLAGIGVIQNSINPAHNYIRNVTISRNTVYMSQADACLRLNGVTNKSITISNNVLYCKSQPSIKATNDLTGASIYNNAVNGTISATGIQQSGTFAVSNNVFFNAAVNNLYPAVNSLLINNGANPLRQVLYDYNGMKRSNTTPTVGAYEYSTINNPGCTTTNSFKCGSSTATVPEYLLIP
;
A
#
# COMPACT_ATOMS: atom_id res chain seq x y z
N MET A 1 -12.62 8.42 21.19
CA MET A 1 -13.72 7.51 21.60
C MET A 1 -13.17 6.11 21.77
N ASN A 2 -13.55 5.40 22.82
CA ASN A 2 -13.30 3.95 22.94
C ASN A 2 -14.57 3.20 22.55
N ILE A 3 -14.47 2.24 21.64
CA ILE A 3 -15.60 1.42 21.18
C ILE A 3 -15.19 -0.05 21.15
N GLN A 4 -16.04 -0.96 21.60
CA GLN A 4 -15.74 -2.39 21.65
C GLN A 4 -17.04 -3.18 21.60
N GLY A 5 -16.94 -4.47 21.24
CA GLY A 5 -18.07 -5.39 21.15
C GLY A 5 -18.14 -6.08 19.80
N SER A 6 -19.30 -6.61 19.46
CA SER A 6 -19.50 -7.35 18.21
C SER A 6 -20.71 -6.87 17.45
N ASN A 7 -20.67 -6.98 16.11
CA ASN A 7 -21.81 -6.75 15.22
C ASN A 7 -22.38 -5.34 15.33
N PHE A 8 -21.55 -4.33 15.03
CA PHE A 8 -21.98 -2.94 15.06
C PHE A 8 -21.48 -2.16 13.84
N MET A 9 -22.17 -1.05 13.56
CA MET A 9 -21.76 -0.08 12.57
C MET A 9 -21.71 1.32 13.17
N VAL A 10 -20.65 2.06 12.85
CA VAL A 10 -20.52 3.49 13.07
C VAL A 10 -20.49 4.16 11.71
N LYS A 11 -21.43 5.07 11.44
CA LYS A 11 -21.57 5.68 10.13
C LYS A 11 -21.89 7.17 10.18
N GLY A 12 -21.23 7.96 9.33
CA GLY A 12 -21.55 9.38 9.14
C GLY A 12 -21.21 10.27 10.34
N ILE A 13 -20.24 9.86 11.17
CA ILE A 13 -19.88 10.57 12.40
C ILE A 13 -18.50 11.21 12.24
N ALA A 14 -18.38 12.45 12.72
CA ALA A 14 -17.12 13.15 12.85
C ALA A 14 -16.54 13.00 14.26
N PHE A 15 -15.25 12.66 14.34
CA PHE A 15 -14.47 12.60 15.57
C PHE A 15 -13.35 13.63 15.49
N THR A 16 -13.18 14.43 16.55
CA THR A 16 -12.11 15.44 16.58
C THR A 16 -11.41 15.49 17.92
N LYS A 17 -10.13 15.90 17.91
CA LYS A 17 -9.27 16.04 19.10
C LYS A 17 -9.07 14.69 19.82
N GLY A 18 -8.52 14.76 21.03
CA GLY A 18 -8.16 13.61 21.84
C GLY A 18 -6.85 12.96 21.41
N SER A 19 -6.32 12.09 22.28
CA SER A 19 -5.12 11.30 21.97
C SER A 19 -5.34 10.35 20.80
N LYS A 20 -6.56 9.82 20.70
CA LYS A 20 -7.05 8.99 19.60
C LYS A 20 -8.47 9.41 19.22
N GLY A 21 -8.76 9.45 17.92
CA GLY A 21 -10.11 9.73 17.42
C GLY A 21 -11.05 8.56 17.73
N VAL A 22 -10.75 7.39 17.20
CA VAL A 22 -11.43 6.11 17.46
C VAL A 22 -10.39 5.09 17.92
N ARG A 23 -10.59 4.52 19.10
CA ARG A 23 -9.86 3.37 19.62
C ARG A 23 -10.82 2.20 19.74
N ILE A 24 -10.57 1.13 19.00
CA ILE A 24 -11.20 -0.15 19.22
C ILE A 24 -10.59 -0.71 20.52
N GLY A 25 -11.41 -0.79 21.57
CA GLY A 25 -11.01 -0.85 22.98
C GLY A 25 -10.25 -2.13 23.39
N PRO A 26 -9.93 -2.27 24.69
CA PRO A 26 -9.03 -3.30 25.21
C PRO A 26 -9.70 -4.68 25.36
N ALA A 27 -10.72 -4.96 24.56
CA ALA A 27 -11.42 -6.23 24.52
C ALA A 27 -11.57 -6.70 23.06
N VAL A 28 -11.77 -8.02 22.90
CA VAL A 28 -12.05 -8.63 21.60
C VAL A 28 -13.20 -7.89 20.91
N THR A 29 -12.95 -7.43 19.69
CA THR A 29 -13.95 -6.77 18.85
C THR A 29 -14.05 -7.53 17.54
N THR A 30 -15.28 -7.85 17.14
CA THR A 30 -15.53 -8.61 15.90
C THR A 30 -16.66 -8.02 15.08
N ASN A 31 -16.63 -8.17 13.75
CA ASN A 31 -17.72 -7.77 12.85
C ASN A 31 -18.14 -6.30 13.06
N ALA A 32 -17.17 -5.39 12.96
CA ALA A 32 -17.39 -3.96 13.15
C ALA A 32 -17.18 -3.20 11.84
N ILE A 33 -18.12 -2.32 11.49
CA ILE A 33 -18.02 -1.49 10.29
C ILE A 33 -17.97 -0.02 10.67
N PHE A 34 -16.96 0.69 10.17
CA PHE A 34 -16.81 2.13 10.23
C PHE A 34 -16.90 2.65 8.80
N ASP A 35 -17.97 3.37 8.49
CA ASP A 35 -18.31 3.77 7.12
C ASP A 35 -18.55 5.27 7.06
N ASN A 36 -17.87 5.99 6.16
CA ASN A 36 -18.07 7.43 6.00
C ASN A 36 -17.91 8.19 7.33
N ILE A 37 -16.83 7.94 8.07
CA ILE A 37 -16.47 8.72 9.25
C ILE A 37 -15.41 9.75 8.90
N TYR A 38 -15.36 10.84 9.68
CA TYR A 38 -14.35 11.89 9.52
C TYR A 38 -13.56 12.03 10.81
N ILE A 39 -12.25 11.78 10.78
CA ILE A 39 -11.39 11.89 11.98
C ILE A 39 -10.35 12.99 11.76
N TYR A 40 -10.34 14.02 12.61
CA TYR A 40 -9.45 15.17 12.40
C TYR A 40 -8.92 15.83 13.66
N ASN A 41 -7.76 16.48 13.56
CA ASN A 41 -7.12 17.24 14.64
C ASN A 41 -6.83 16.41 15.91
N THR A 42 -6.50 15.13 15.77
CA THR A 42 -6.11 14.27 16.89
C THR A 42 -4.69 14.62 17.37
N THR A 43 -4.40 14.41 18.65
CA THR A 43 -3.04 14.62 19.18
C THR A 43 -2.11 13.42 18.91
N GLY A 44 -2.67 12.26 18.56
CA GLY A 44 -1.94 11.05 18.16
C GLY A 44 -2.65 10.33 17.01
N THR A 45 -2.58 8.99 16.99
CA THR A 45 -3.23 8.14 15.97
C THR A 45 -4.74 8.40 15.84
N ALA A 46 -5.27 8.50 14.63
CA ALA A 46 -6.70 8.74 14.42
C ALA A 46 -7.58 7.51 14.69
N PHE A 47 -7.32 6.38 14.03
CA PHE A 47 -8.06 5.14 14.18
C PHE A 47 -7.11 4.02 14.62
N SER A 48 -7.41 3.35 15.75
CA SER A 48 -6.52 2.30 16.23
C SER A 48 -7.22 1.08 16.81
N ALA A 49 -6.59 -0.07 16.59
CA ALA A 49 -6.94 -1.37 17.18
C ALA A 49 -5.64 -2.02 17.64
N ASN A 50 -5.12 -1.58 18.80
CA ASN A 50 -3.72 -1.77 19.16
C ASN A 50 -3.47 -1.99 20.67
N ASP A 51 -4.46 -2.52 21.37
CA ASP A 51 -4.32 -2.88 22.79
C ASP A 51 -3.79 -4.31 22.96
N ALA A 52 -2.68 -4.46 23.69
CA ALA A 52 -2.02 -5.73 23.95
C ALA A 52 -2.97 -6.79 24.53
N GLY A 53 -2.77 -8.05 24.15
CA GLY A 53 -3.58 -9.19 24.55
C GLY A 53 -4.87 -9.38 23.73
N ASN A 54 -5.21 -8.45 22.82
CA ASN A 54 -6.45 -8.51 22.07
C ASN A 54 -6.28 -9.03 20.64
N GLU A 55 -7.39 -9.53 20.12
CA GLU A 55 -7.57 -9.87 18.72
C GLU A 55 -8.79 -9.12 18.16
N TYR A 56 -8.61 -8.48 17.00
CA TYR A 56 -9.64 -7.76 16.29
C TYR A 56 -9.91 -8.48 14.97
N VAL A 57 -11.17 -8.86 14.71
CA VAL A 57 -11.50 -9.74 13.58
C VAL A 57 -12.63 -9.13 12.76
N ASN A 58 -12.55 -9.19 11.43
CA ASN A 58 -13.61 -8.69 10.56
C ASN A 58 -13.98 -7.22 10.87
N ILE A 59 -12.96 -6.37 10.91
CA ILE A 59 -13.12 -4.93 11.06
C ILE A 59 -13.03 -4.30 9.67
N THR A 60 -14.05 -3.52 9.31
CA THR A 60 -14.05 -2.74 8.08
C THR A 60 -13.97 -1.25 8.41
N LEU A 61 -12.98 -0.55 7.85
CA LEU A 61 -12.93 0.91 7.80
C LEU A 61 -13.00 1.34 6.34
N ARG A 62 -14.05 2.08 5.96
CA ARG A 62 -14.22 2.50 4.57
C ARG A 62 -14.81 3.87 4.37
N ASN A 63 -14.59 4.42 3.17
CA ASN A 63 -15.14 5.70 2.72
C ASN A 63 -14.86 6.86 3.69
N SER A 64 -13.78 6.76 4.48
CA SER A 64 -13.55 7.68 5.60
C SER A 64 -12.41 8.65 5.30
N GLU A 65 -12.54 9.87 5.81
CA GLU A 65 -11.51 10.90 5.72
C GLU A 65 -10.78 11.02 7.05
N ILE A 66 -9.46 11.06 7.01
CA ILE A 66 -8.60 11.19 8.17
C ILE A 66 -7.56 12.25 7.88
N THR A 67 -7.52 13.31 8.70
CA THR A 67 -6.62 14.44 8.44
C THR A 67 -6.06 15.09 9.70
N ASN A 68 -4.95 15.82 9.56
CA ASN A 68 -4.37 16.61 10.65
C ASN A 68 -4.16 15.79 11.93
N THR A 69 -3.66 14.56 11.79
CA THR A 69 -3.25 13.74 12.93
C THR A 69 -1.94 14.29 13.50
N ASN A 70 -1.78 14.22 14.83
CA ASN A 70 -0.67 14.87 15.54
C ASN A 70 -0.61 16.39 15.28
N ALA A 71 -1.76 17.07 15.39
CA ALA A 71 -1.79 18.52 15.30
C ALA A 71 -1.27 19.22 16.58
N LEU A 72 -1.12 18.49 17.71
CA LEU A 72 -1.04 19.10 19.05
C LEU A 72 0.04 18.55 20.03
N ALA A 73 0.77 17.43 19.78
CA ALA A 73 1.86 16.92 20.66
C ALA A 73 2.60 15.68 20.10
N SER A 74 3.84 15.40 20.55
CA SER A 74 4.82 14.53 19.84
C SER A 74 4.71 13.00 19.98
N THR A 75 5.21 12.35 18.91
CA THR A 75 5.75 10.97 18.69
C THR A 75 4.94 9.99 17.81
N THR A 76 3.60 10.01 17.83
CA THR A 76 2.77 9.13 16.96
C THR A 76 1.70 9.95 16.25
N GLY A 77 1.19 9.48 15.11
CA GLY A 77 0.31 10.30 14.26
C GLY A 77 -0.19 9.59 13.02
N GLU A 78 -0.32 8.27 13.08
CA GLU A 78 -0.84 7.48 11.97
C GLU A 78 -2.31 7.77 11.73
N CYS A 79 -2.77 7.68 10.48
CA CYS A 79 -4.20 7.71 10.21
C CYS A 79 -4.85 6.44 10.78
N VAL A 80 -4.24 5.28 10.51
CA VAL A 80 -4.73 3.96 10.92
C VAL A 80 -3.59 3.12 11.49
N TYR A 81 -3.74 2.61 12.71
CA TYR A 81 -2.78 1.75 13.40
C TYR A 81 -3.45 0.47 13.90
N LEU A 82 -3.07 -0.67 13.34
CA LEU A 82 -3.73 -1.95 13.59
C LEU A 82 -2.72 -3.02 14.04
N GLY A 83 -3.06 -3.74 15.10
CA GLY A 83 -2.18 -4.72 15.74
C GLY A 83 -1.13 -4.09 16.65
N CYS A 84 -0.21 -4.91 17.16
CA CYS A 84 0.86 -4.48 18.07
C CYS A 84 2.23 -4.99 17.60
N SER A 85 3.29 -4.29 18.01
CA SER A 85 4.66 -4.80 17.86
C SER A 85 4.82 -6.17 18.53
N SER A 86 5.72 -6.98 17.99
CA SER A 86 6.06 -8.31 18.54
C SER A 86 4.84 -9.23 18.72
N ASP A 87 3.81 -9.06 17.87
CA ASP A 87 2.64 -9.92 17.87
C ASP A 87 1.83 -9.89 19.19
N ALA A 88 1.97 -8.81 19.97
CA ALA A 88 1.31 -8.66 21.28
C ALA A 88 -0.22 -8.47 21.18
N CYS A 89 -0.72 -8.09 20.00
CA CYS A 89 -2.13 -8.03 19.64
C CYS A 89 -2.23 -8.06 18.10
N ARG A 90 -3.37 -8.50 17.57
CA ARG A 90 -3.51 -8.78 16.13
C ARG A 90 -4.81 -8.23 15.58
N ILE A 91 -4.76 -7.77 14.33
CA ILE A 91 -5.95 -7.67 13.50
C ILE A 91 -5.91 -8.75 12.42
N ARG A 92 -7.07 -9.31 12.06
CA ARG A 92 -7.16 -10.23 10.93
C ARG A 92 -8.49 -10.19 10.19
N ASP A 93 -8.48 -10.74 8.99
CA ASP A 93 -9.66 -10.91 8.14
C ASP A 93 -10.45 -9.61 8.00
N SER A 94 -9.74 -8.49 7.79
CA SER A 94 -10.24 -7.13 7.94
C SER A 94 -9.97 -6.30 6.68
N VAL A 95 -10.76 -5.23 6.49
CA VAL A 95 -10.77 -4.45 5.24
C VAL A 95 -10.62 -2.96 5.53
N ILE A 96 -9.61 -2.34 4.92
CA ILE A 96 -9.36 -0.89 4.94
C ILE A 96 -9.47 -0.39 3.51
N ASP A 97 -10.61 0.21 3.16
CA ASP A 97 -11.01 0.43 1.76
C ASP A 97 -11.50 1.85 1.48
N HIS A 98 -11.04 2.48 0.40
CA HIS A 98 -11.53 3.80 -0.03
C HIS A 98 -11.44 4.91 1.03
N ASN A 99 -10.40 4.91 1.85
CA ASN A 99 -10.17 5.99 2.81
C ASN A 99 -9.21 7.04 2.24
N TYR A 100 -9.36 8.28 2.68
CA TYR A 100 -8.48 9.38 2.35
C TYR A 100 -7.73 9.85 3.59
N CYS A 101 -6.41 9.65 3.62
CA CYS A 101 -5.52 10.06 4.70
C CYS A 101 -4.63 11.21 4.23
N HIS A 102 -4.68 12.35 4.90
CA HIS A 102 -3.86 13.49 4.46
C HIS A 102 -3.42 14.47 5.54
N ASP A 103 -2.44 15.31 5.18
CA ASP A 103 -1.94 16.42 5.99
C ASP A 103 -1.51 15.99 7.41
N THR A 104 -0.77 14.88 7.52
CA THR A 104 -0.24 14.37 8.80
C THR A 104 1.13 14.98 9.16
N LEU A 105 1.43 16.15 8.57
CA LEU A 105 2.72 16.86 8.57
C LEU A 105 3.09 17.59 9.88
N GLY A 106 2.48 17.25 11.03
CA GLY A 106 2.68 17.98 12.29
C GLY A 106 4.13 18.29 12.68
N SER A 107 4.34 19.30 13.52
CA SER A 107 5.63 19.99 13.76
C SER A 107 6.76 19.19 14.44
N SER A 108 6.52 17.96 14.89
CA SER A 108 7.52 17.11 15.56
C SER A 108 7.92 15.89 14.72
N GLY A 109 9.17 15.42 14.82
CA GLY A 109 9.58 14.13 14.25
C GLY A 109 8.83 12.92 14.83
N GLY A 110 8.74 11.81 14.08
CA GLY A 110 8.10 10.56 14.51
C GLY A 110 7.54 9.71 13.36
N SER A 111 7.21 8.44 13.64
CA SER A 111 6.57 7.53 12.67
C SER A 111 5.09 7.89 12.52
N ARG A 112 4.66 8.19 11.29
CA ARG A 112 3.28 8.62 10.97
C ARG A 112 2.86 8.07 9.63
N ALA A 113 2.71 6.75 9.57
CA ALA A 113 2.20 6.10 8.38
C ALA A 113 0.74 6.47 8.12
N GLY A 114 0.28 6.35 6.88
CA GLY A 114 -1.14 6.44 6.59
C GLY A 114 -1.86 5.23 7.19
N PHE A 115 -1.57 4.05 6.65
CA PHE A 115 -2.19 2.79 7.05
C PHE A 115 -1.11 1.81 7.52
N GLN A 116 -1.13 1.48 8.81
CA GLN A 116 -0.15 0.59 9.44
C GLN A 116 -0.80 -0.69 9.96
N VAL A 117 -0.26 -1.83 9.54
CA VAL A 117 -0.61 -3.17 10.04
C VAL A 117 0.63 -3.79 10.67
N LYS A 118 0.60 -3.96 11.99
CA LYS A 118 1.71 -4.48 12.80
C LYS A 118 1.90 -5.98 12.68
N THR A 119 3.08 -6.39 13.14
CA THR A 119 3.59 -7.75 13.14
C THR A 119 2.56 -8.76 13.64
N GLY A 120 2.45 -9.88 12.91
CA GLY A 120 1.59 -11.01 13.19
C GLY A 120 0.10 -10.81 12.88
N SER A 121 -0.29 -9.63 12.39
CA SER A 121 -1.60 -9.37 11.79
C SER A 121 -1.61 -9.82 10.33
N TYR A 122 -2.71 -10.42 9.89
CA TYR A 122 -2.77 -11.18 8.62
C TYR A 122 -4.14 -11.13 7.96
N ASN A 123 -4.23 -11.50 6.68
CA ASN A 123 -5.47 -11.42 5.89
C ASN A 123 -6.14 -10.02 5.94
N VAL A 124 -5.34 -8.96 6.07
CA VAL A 124 -5.85 -7.59 5.98
C VAL A 124 -5.78 -7.13 4.53
N ILE A 125 -6.89 -6.61 4.02
CA ILE A 125 -6.98 -6.00 2.70
C ILE A 125 -6.94 -4.48 2.86
N ILE A 126 -5.88 -3.85 2.37
CA ILE A 126 -5.72 -2.39 2.30
C ILE A 126 -5.84 -2.01 0.84
N ARG A 127 -6.98 -1.46 0.43
CA ARG A 127 -7.21 -1.18 -0.99
C ARG A 127 -7.86 0.15 -1.28
N ASN A 128 -7.57 0.69 -2.46
CA ASN A 128 -8.18 1.92 -2.97
C ASN A 128 -8.08 3.16 -2.06
N ASN A 129 -7.18 3.14 -1.07
CA ASN A 129 -6.97 4.27 -0.20
C ASN A 129 -6.07 5.30 -0.90
N VAL A 130 -6.22 6.56 -0.51
CA VAL A 130 -5.36 7.65 -0.96
C VAL A 130 -4.61 8.23 0.23
N CYS A 131 -3.30 8.38 0.10
CA CYS A 131 -2.49 9.17 1.00
C CYS A 131 -1.97 10.42 0.30
N TYR A 132 -2.09 11.56 0.96
CA TYR A 132 -1.54 12.83 0.48
C TYR A 132 -0.86 13.59 1.61
N LYS A 133 0.40 14.01 1.43
CA LYS A 133 1.16 14.74 2.49
C LYS A 133 1.18 13.99 3.83
N VAL A 134 1.59 12.73 3.76
CA VAL A 134 1.81 11.88 4.94
C VAL A 134 3.31 11.84 5.25
N VAL A 135 3.72 11.98 6.52
CA VAL A 135 5.15 12.06 6.87
C VAL A 135 5.88 10.72 6.71
N GLY A 136 5.27 9.62 7.18
CA GLY A 136 5.79 8.27 7.01
C GLY A 136 5.25 7.60 5.74
N PRO A 137 5.38 6.27 5.62
CA PRO A 137 4.84 5.55 4.48
C PRO A 137 3.34 5.70 4.36
N CYS A 138 2.81 5.79 3.14
CA CYS A 138 1.37 5.73 2.94
C CYS A 138 0.82 4.43 3.52
N ILE A 139 1.49 3.31 3.24
CA ILE A 139 1.13 2.00 3.75
C ILE A 139 2.39 1.33 4.31
N ILE A 140 2.28 0.75 5.49
CA ILE A 140 3.31 -0.10 6.08
C ILE A 140 2.68 -1.35 6.66
N VAL A 141 3.14 -2.51 6.19
CA VAL A 141 2.74 -3.82 6.70
C VAL A 141 3.97 -4.58 7.20
N TYR A 142 3.89 -5.15 8.39
CA TYR A 142 4.97 -5.97 8.96
C TYR A 142 4.73 -7.46 8.67
N ASP A 143 5.60 -8.32 9.18
CA ASP A 143 5.55 -9.77 8.97
C ASP A 143 4.21 -10.39 9.41
N ASP A 144 3.63 -11.26 8.58
CA ASP A 144 2.34 -11.95 8.79
C ASP A 144 2.43 -13.20 9.70
N TYR A 145 3.64 -13.59 10.08
CA TYR A 145 3.94 -14.79 10.88
C TYR A 145 3.46 -16.10 10.21
N ASP A 146 3.44 -16.15 8.88
CA ASP A 146 2.93 -17.30 8.09
C ASP A 146 1.45 -17.65 8.38
N ARG A 147 0.67 -16.69 8.91
CA ARG A 147 -0.75 -16.91 9.24
C ARG A 147 -1.70 -16.58 8.10
N GLY A 148 -1.27 -15.78 7.14
CA GLY A 148 -2.09 -15.34 6.03
C GLY A 148 -1.56 -14.07 5.38
N ARG A 149 -1.64 -13.98 4.07
CA ARG A 149 -1.01 -12.88 3.34
C ARG A 149 -1.87 -11.62 3.41
N ASN A 150 -1.25 -10.48 3.73
CA ASN A 150 -1.89 -9.17 3.60
C ASN A 150 -1.94 -8.73 2.12
N LEU A 151 -3.04 -8.08 1.71
CA LEU A 151 -3.23 -7.57 0.36
C LEU A 151 -3.21 -6.05 0.35
N ILE A 152 -2.35 -5.47 -0.48
CA ILE A 152 -2.21 -4.03 -0.69
C ILE A 152 -2.52 -3.75 -2.17
N ASP A 153 -3.73 -3.31 -2.47
CA ASP A 153 -4.26 -3.27 -3.84
C ASP A 153 -4.82 -1.91 -4.26
N GLY A 154 -4.39 -1.37 -5.40
CA GLY A 154 -5.06 -0.23 -6.02
C GLY A 154 -4.98 1.09 -5.21
N ASN A 155 -4.06 1.21 -4.26
CA ASN A 155 -3.89 2.43 -3.45
C ASN A 155 -3.09 3.48 -4.21
N LEU A 156 -3.24 4.74 -3.78
CA LEU A 156 -2.53 5.89 -4.31
C LEU A 156 -1.75 6.60 -3.21
N ALA A 157 -0.43 6.66 -3.36
CA ALA A 157 0.46 7.41 -2.47
C ALA A 157 1.02 8.62 -3.23
N ILE A 158 0.51 9.83 -2.95
CA ILE A 158 1.02 11.07 -3.54
C ILE A 158 1.75 11.86 -2.46
N SER A 159 3.04 12.10 -2.67
CA SER A 159 3.86 12.86 -1.71
C SER A 159 3.74 12.30 -0.28
N ALA A 160 3.59 10.98 -0.18
CA ALA A 160 3.68 10.26 1.08
C ALA A 160 5.15 9.97 1.37
N GLY A 161 5.55 10.12 2.63
CA GLY A 161 6.93 9.96 3.05
C GLY A 161 7.75 11.22 2.85
N THR A 162 7.44 12.35 3.51
CA THR A 162 8.34 13.52 3.47
C THR A 162 9.76 13.20 3.97
N ALA A 163 9.96 12.02 4.59
CA ALA A 163 11.26 11.43 4.90
C ALA A 163 11.34 9.90 4.69
N ASP A 164 10.39 9.26 3.99
CA ASP A 164 10.25 7.78 4.01
C ASP A 164 9.80 7.19 2.64
N LEU A 165 9.53 5.89 2.63
CA LEU A 165 9.02 5.08 1.52
C LEU A 165 7.57 5.45 1.18
N GLY A 166 7.13 5.22 -0.06
CA GLY A 166 5.70 5.33 -0.40
C GLY A 166 4.88 4.17 0.19
N ILE A 167 5.31 2.94 -0.07
CA ILE A 167 4.77 1.71 0.54
C ILE A 167 5.92 0.89 1.12
N GLN A 168 5.75 0.36 2.32
CA GLN A 168 6.70 -0.56 2.96
C GLN A 168 6.04 -1.89 3.30
N CYS A 169 6.76 -3.00 3.07
CA CYS A 169 6.44 -4.28 3.67
C CYS A 169 7.68 -4.97 4.26
N THR A 170 7.46 -5.90 5.19
CA THR A 170 8.50 -6.83 5.65
C THR A 170 8.37 -8.20 5.01
N SER A 171 7.34 -8.97 5.36
CA SER A 171 7.07 -10.32 4.83
C SER A 171 5.56 -10.51 4.66
N GLY A 172 5.13 -11.52 3.89
CA GLY A 172 3.73 -11.95 3.89
C GLY A 172 2.77 -10.93 3.29
N ALA A 173 3.15 -10.32 2.15
CA ALA A 173 2.36 -9.28 1.50
C ALA A 173 2.28 -9.47 -0.02
N THR A 174 1.09 -9.25 -0.58
CA THR A 174 0.91 -9.02 -2.03
C THR A 174 0.64 -7.52 -2.23
N ILE A 175 1.51 -6.85 -2.96
CA ILE A 175 1.44 -5.42 -3.29
C ILE A 175 1.17 -5.31 -4.78
N THR A 176 -0.03 -4.87 -5.16
CA THR A 176 -0.43 -4.84 -6.57
C THR A 176 -1.32 -3.67 -6.97
N ASN A 177 -1.29 -3.29 -8.25
CA ASN A 177 -2.05 -2.17 -8.81
C ASN A 177 -1.87 -0.83 -8.10
N ASN A 178 -0.88 -0.65 -7.23
CA ASN A 178 -0.71 0.60 -6.49
C ASN A 178 0.02 1.63 -7.36
N ILE A 179 -0.28 2.90 -7.11
CA ILE A 179 0.39 4.03 -7.72
C ILE A 179 1.12 4.79 -6.62
N VAL A 180 2.43 4.99 -6.80
CA VAL A 180 3.27 5.79 -5.90
C VAL A 180 3.88 6.94 -6.69
N ILE A 181 3.61 8.16 -6.25
CA ILE A 181 4.07 9.40 -6.89
C ILE A 181 4.91 10.18 -5.90
N THR A 182 6.17 10.43 -6.23
CA THR A 182 7.08 11.33 -5.48
C THR A 182 7.28 10.95 -4.01
N ALA A 183 7.56 9.68 -3.70
CA ALA A 183 8.03 9.31 -2.36
C ALA A 183 9.47 9.79 -2.16
N ASN A 184 9.84 10.31 -0.97
CA ASN A 184 11.15 10.95 -0.81
C ASN A 184 12.31 9.97 -0.67
N LEU A 185 12.14 8.81 -0.01
CA LEU A 185 13.22 7.82 0.14
C LEU A 185 13.22 6.80 -1.00
N ALA A 186 12.12 6.11 -1.21
CA ALA A 186 11.94 5.16 -2.30
C ALA A 186 10.44 4.88 -2.53
N GLY A 187 10.07 4.40 -3.72
CA GLY A 187 8.66 4.16 -4.04
C GLY A 187 8.04 3.04 -3.20
N ILE A 188 8.52 1.82 -3.40
CA ILE A 188 8.11 0.63 -2.66
C ILE A 188 9.36 0.04 -2.00
N GLY A 189 9.26 -0.35 -0.72
CA GLY A 189 10.35 -0.93 0.05
C GLY A 189 9.97 -2.28 0.65
N VAL A 190 10.84 -3.28 0.45
CA VAL A 190 10.83 -4.50 1.25
C VAL A 190 11.97 -4.38 2.26
N ILE A 191 11.63 -4.17 3.53
CA ILE A 191 12.59 -3.80 4.58
C ILE A 191 12.51 -4.82 5.72
N GLN A 192 13.66 -5.40 6.06
CA GLN A 192 13.80 -6.26 7.24
C GLN A 192 13.60 -5.43 8.52
N ASN A 193 12.41 -5.52 9.10
CA ASN A 193 12.04 -4.85 10.34
C ASN A 193 10.90 -5.63 11.03
N SER A 194 10.98 -5.85 12.35
CA SER A 194 9.93 -6.52 13.14
C SER A 194 9.49 -7.86 12.53
N ILE A 195 10.50 -8.66 12.17
CA ILE A 195 10.36 -9.97 11.53
C ILE A 195 10.00 -11.04 12.55
N ASN A 196 9.32 -12.12 12.11
CA ASN A 196 9.04 -13.24 12.99
C ASN A 196 10.36 -13.83 13.53
N PRO A 197 10.59 -13.90 14.86
CA PRO A 197 11.82 -14.48 15.40
C PRO A 197 12.06 -15.95 14.99
N ALA A 198 11.00 -16.69 14.66
CA ALA A 198 11.11 -18.05 14.12
C ALA A 198 11.67 -18.07 12.68
N HIS A 199 11.54 -16.96 11.95
CA HIS A 199 12.02 -16.77 10.59
C HIS A 199 12.86 -15.51 10.53
N ASN A 200 14.16 -15.62 10.74
CA ASN A 200 15.08 -14.47 10.67
C ASN A 200 15.42 -14.05 9.22
N TYR A 201 14.43 -14.10 8.31
CA TYR A 201 14.56 -13.74 6.89
C TYR A 201 13.21 -13.31 6.30
N ILE A 202 13.24 -12.40 5.32
CA ILE A 202 12.05 -11.94 4.59
C ILE A 202 11.48 -13.07 3.73
N ARG A 203 10.16 -13.21 3.66
CA ARG A 203 9.49 -14.26 2.85
C ARG A 203 8.13 -13.85 2.29
N ASN A 204 7.66 -14.60 1.31
CA ASN A 204 6.27 -14.56 0.82
C ASN A 204 5.81 -13.16 0.37
N VAL A 205 6.68 -12.45 -0.33
CA VAL A 205 6.38 -11.10 -0.86
C VAL A 205 6.16 -11.16 -2.37
N THR A 206 5.06 -10.57 -2.83
CA THR A 206 4.77 -10.38 -4.25
C THR A 206 4.55 -8.91 -4.52
N ILE A 207 5.32 -8.33 -5.43
CA ILE A 207 5.21 -6.94 -5.87
C ILE A 207 4.94 -6.97 -7.35
N SER A 208 3.68 -6.74 -7.75
CA SER A 208 3.34 -6.83 -9.17
C SER A 208 2.39 -5.75 -9.65
N ARG A 209 2.54 -5.30 -10.89
CA ARG A 209 1.59 -4.38 -11.52
C ARG A 209 1.45 -3.05 -10.78
N ASN A 210 2.50 -2.57 -10.12
CA ASN A 210 2.49 -1.24 -9.51
C ASN A 210 3.10 -0.22 -10.48
N THR A 211 2.72 1.04 -10.35
CA THR A 211 3.36 2.17 -11.03
C THR A 211 4.02 3.07 -10.00
N VAL A 212 5.34 3.14 -10.03
CA VAL A 212 6.14 4.08 -9.23
C VAL A 212 6.65 5.18 -10.15
N TYR A 213 6.38 6.42 -9.80
CA TYR A 213 6.69 7.60 -10.59
C TYR A 213 7.41 8.66 -9.77
N MET A 214 8.61 9.03 -10.21
CA MET A 214 9.42 10.13 -9.66
C MET A 214 9.70 10.05 -8.15
N SER A 215 9.73 8.85 -7.58
CA SER A 215 10.29 8.68 -6.23
C SER A 215 11.78 9.02 -6.23
N GLN A 216 12.24 9.58 -5.12
CA GLN A 216 13.53 10.27 -5.00
C GLN A 216 14.50 9.52 -4.10
N ALA A 217 15.70 10.09 -3.91
CA ALA A 217 16.80 9.71 -3.02
C ALA A 217 17.48 8.33 -3.19
N ASP A 218 16.74 7.22 -3.36
CA ASP A 218 17.35 5.88 -3.33
C ASP A 218 16.95 4.96 -4.48
N ALA A 219 15.65 4.66 -4.64
CA ALA A 219 15.18 3.76 -5.70
C ALA A 219 13.66 3.83 -5.93
N CYS A 220 13.20 3.31 -7.07
CA CYS A 220 11.77 3.00 -7.24
C CYS A 220 11.33 1.82 -6.38
N LEU A 221 12.14 0.75 -6.40
CA LEU A 221 11.96 -0.43 -5.57
C LEU A 221 13.23 -0.69 -4.77
N ARG A 222 13.12 -0.61 -3.43
CA ARG A 222 14.21 -0.87 -2.49
C ARG A 222 14.01 -2.23 -1.82
N LEU A 223 15.02 -3.09 -1.88
CA LEU A 223 15.04 -4.41 -1.25
C LEU A 223 16.18 -4.45 -0.23
N ASN A 224 15.84 -4.42 1.06
CA ASN A 224 16.80 -4.35 2.16
C ASN A 224 16.65 -5.54 3.10
N GLY A 225 17.68 -6.39 3.17
CA GLY A 225 17.68 -7.62 3.97
C GLY A 225 16.95 -8.81 3.31
N VAL A 226 16.62 -8.71 2.02
CA VAL A 226 16.02 -9.80 1.26
C VAL A 226 17.10 -10.86 1.00
N THR A 227 16.95 -12.04 1.60
CA THR A 227 17.85 -13.17 1.44
C THR A 227 17.16 -14.44 0.94
N ASN A 228 15.82 -14.48 0.98
CA ASN A 228 15.02 -15.62 0.56
C ASN A 228 14.52 -15.47 -0.89
N LYS A 229 14.42 -16.60 -1.58
CA LYS A 229 14.05 -16.73 -3.00
C LYS A 229 12.54 -16.63 -3.27
N SER A 230 11.70 -16.59 -2.23
CA SER A 230 10.23 -16.49 -2.33
C SER A 230 9.70 -15.09 -2.63
N ILE A 231 10.49 -14.23 -3.29
CA ILE A 231 10.06 -12.91 -3.74
C ILE A 231 9.75 -12.93 -5.24
N THR A 232 8.59 -12.41 -5.59
CA THR A 232 8.19 -12.18 -6.98
C THR A 232 8.05 -10.68 -7.24
N ILE A 233 8.74 -10.17 -8.26
CA ILE A 233 8.67 -8.77 -8.70
C ILE A 233 8.36 -8.74 -10.18
N SER A 234 7.15 -8.32 -10.56
CA SER A 234 6.75 -8.39 -11.96
C SER A 234 5.76 -7.38 -12.47
N ASN A 235 5.83 -7.10 -13.77
CA ASN A 235 4.87 -6.21 -14.44
C ASN A 235 4.77 -4.82 -13.79
N ASN A 236 5.80 -4.35 -13.08
CA ASN A 236 5.78 -3.02 -12.48
C ASN A 236 6.32 -1.98 -13.47
N VAL A 237 5.83 -0.75 -13.39
CA VAL A 237 6.46 0.42 -13.99
C VAL A 237 7.25 1.13 -12.91
N LEU A 238 8.58 1.19 -13.07
CA LEU A 238 9.52 1.73 -12.10
C LEU A 238 10.24 2.92 -12.75
N TYR A 239 9.58 4.07 -12.72
CA TYR A 239 10.09 5.31 -13.28
C TYR A 239 10.63 6.23 -12.17
N CYS A 240 11.95 6.21 -11.92
CA CYS A 240 12.58 7.06 -10.93
C CYS A 240 13.71 7.86 -11.56
N LYS A 241 13.55 9.18 -11.59
CA LYS A 241 14.51 10.06 -12.26
C LYS A 241 15.87 9.97 -11.56
N SER A 242 16.89 9.58 -12.32
CA SER A 242 18.29 9.57 -11.88
C SER A 242 18.60 8.64 -10.69
N GLN A 243 17.72 7.71 -10.36
CA GLN A 243 17.93 6.70 -9.32
C GLN A 243 17.77 5.29 -9.91
N PRO A 244 18.34 4.26 -9.28
CA PRO A 244 18.04 2.88 -9.63
C PRO A 244 16.53 2.61 -9.65
N SER A 245 16.05 1.93 -10.68
CA SER A 245 14.67 1.43 -10.71
C SER A 245 14.48 0.33 -9.66
N ILE A 246 15.49 -0.53 -9.49
CA ILE A 246 15.53 -1.54 -8.43
C ILE A 246 16.89 -1.45 -7.74
N LYS A 247 16.90 -1.44 -6.41
CA LYS A 247 18.10 -1.50 -5.58
C LYS A 247 17.96 -2.60 -4.55
N ALA A 248 18.94 -3.49 -4.45
CA ALA A 248 19.00 -4.54 -3.44
C ALA A 248 20.33 -4.52 -2.69
N THR A 249 20.27 -4.71 -1.37
CA THR A 249 21.47 -4.78 -0.51
C THR A 249 22.10 -6.17 -0.49
N ASN A 250 21.37 -7.19 -0.91
CA ASN A 250 21.74 -8.60 -0.81
C ASN A 250 21.59 -9.26 -2.18
N ASP A 251 22.21 -10.44 -2.31
CA ASP A 251 22.08 -11.27 -3.50
C ASP A 251 20.64 -11.81 -3.66
N LEU A 252 20.11 -11.69 -4.88
CA LEU A 252 18.73 -12.07 -5.21
C LEU A 252 18.66 -13.34 -6.05
N THR A 253 19.67 -14.21 -6.02
CA THR A 253 19.67 -15.49 -6.74
C THR A 253 18.43 -16.30 -6.39
N GLY A 254 17.57 -16.53 -7.39
CA GLY A 254 16.33 -17.29 -7.26
C GLY A 254 15.08 -16.47 -6.94
N ALA A 255 15.20 -15.14 -6.74
CA ALA A 255 14.04 -14.26 -6.81
C ALA A 255 13.49 -14.26 -8.25
N SER A 256 12.16 -14.20 -8.37
CA SER A 256 11.49 -14.18 -9.67
C SER A 256 11.23 -12.75 -10.11
N ILE A 257 12.07 -12.22 -11.01
CA ILE A 257 11.99 -10.83 -11.49
C ILE A 257 11.78 -10.80 -13.00
N TYR A 258 10.62 -10.33 -13.46
CA TYR A 258 10.31 -10.35 -14.89
C TYR A 258 9.29 -9.31 -15.36
N ASN A 259 9.38 -8.91 -16.63
CA ASN A 259 8.47 -8.00 -17.32
C ASN A 259 8.25 -6.66 -16.60
N ASN A 260 9.25 -6.14 -15.89
CA ASN A 260 9.20 -4.81 -15.32
C ASN A 260 9.63 -3.78 -16.35
N ALA A 261 8.90 -2.67 -16.44
CA ALA A 261 9.29 -1.48 -17.20
C ALA A 261 10.14 -0.57 -16.31
N VAL A 262 11.38 -0.27 -16.70
CA VAL A 262 12.34 0.46 -15.86
C VAL A 262 12.84 1.73 -16.54
N ASN A 263 12.92 2.84 -15.80
CA ASN A 263 13.66 4.04 -16.20
C ASN A 263 14.79 4.26 -15.19
N GLY A 264 15.93 3.63 -15.44
CA GLY A 264 17.06 3.64 -14.52
C GLY A 264 17.82 2.32 -14.53
N THR A 265 18.82 2.23 -13.66
CA THR A 265 19.64 1.01 -13.49
C THR A 265 18.96 0.03 -12.54
N ILE A 266 19.39 -1.23 -12.59
CA ILE A 266 19.08 -2.23 -11.57
C ILE A 266 20.37 -2.49 -10.81
N SER A 267 20.41 -2.04 -9.56
CA SER A 267 21.55 -2.14 -8.65
C SER A 267 21.33 -3.31 -7.69
N ALA A 268 21.62 -4.51 -8.16
CA ALA A 268 21.43 -5.75 -7.40
C ALA A 268 22.24 -6.89 -8.02
N THR A 269 22.69 -7.84 -7.20
CA THR A 269 23.41 -9.05 -7.64
C THR A 269 22.48 -10.26 -7.70
N GLY A 270 22.86 -11.28 -8.46
CA GLY A 270 22.13 -12.56 -8.51
C GLY A 270 20.77 -12.50 -9.22
N ILE A 271 20.37 -11.36 -9.80
CA ILE A 271 19.10 -11.25 -10.50
C ILE A 271 19.17 -11.95 -11.86
N GLN A 272 18.32 -12.95 -12.06
CA GLN A 272 17.89 -13.37 -13.38
C GLN A 272 16.69 -12.51 -13.80
N GLN A 273 16.89 -11.65 -14.80
CA GLN A 273 15.84 -10.83 -15.37
C GLN A 273 15.31 -11.50 -16.63
N SER A 274 13.99 -11.62 -16.73
CA SER A 274 13.33 -12.07 -17.97
C SER A 274 12.32 -11.03 -18.43
N GLY A 275 12.40 -10.57 -19.68
CA GLY A 275 11.42 -9.63 -20.23
C GLY A 275 11.39 -8.23 -19.60
N THR A 276 12.31 -7.86 -18.69
CA THR A 276 12.45 -6.47 -18.21
C THR A 276 12.89 -5.57 -19.37
N PHE A 277 12.28 -4.39 -19.50
CA PHE A 277 12.56 -3.47 -20.62
C PHE A 277 12.63 -2.01 -20.17
N ALA A 278 13.41 -1.22 -20.90
CA ALA A 278 13.59 0.20 -20.61
C ALA A 278 12.38 1.03 -21.09
N VAL A 279 12.02 2.06 -20.32
CA VAL A 279 10.97 3.02 -20.66
C VAL A 279 11.44 4.47 -20.42
N SER A 280 10.72 5.41 -21.01
CA SER A 280 10.88 6.85 -20.78
C SER A 280 9.53 7.48 -20.39
N ASN A 281 9.48 8.79 -20.10
CA ASN A 281 8.24 9.44 -19.63
C ASN A 281 7.09 9.40 -20.66
N ASN A 282 7.41 9.17 -21.95
CA ASN A 282 6.43 9.10 -23.04
C ASN A 282 5.49 7.89 -22.98
N VAL A 283 5.71 6.95 -22.05
CA VAL A 283 4.83 5.80 -21.86
C VAL A 283 3.51 6.16 -21.17
N PHE A 284 3.43 7.34 -20.54
CA PHE A 284 2.24 7.82 -19.84
C PHE A 284 1.46 8.82 -20.69
N PHE A 285 0.14 8.84 -20.52
CA PHE A 285 -0.78 9.73 -21.22
C PHE A 285 -0.48 11.20 -20.90
N ASN A 286 -0.41 11.58 -19.62
CA ASN A 286 0.02 12.92 -19.20
C ASN A 286 0.54 12.90 -17.76
N ALA A 287 1.82 12.55 -17.61
CA ALA A 287 2.43 12.45 -16.29
C ALA A 287 2.55 13.81 -15.56
N ALA A 288 2.53 14.94 -16.27
CA ALA A 288 2.62 16.28 -15.67
C ALA A 288 1.43 16.63 -14.78
N VAL A 289 0.29 15.95 -14.98
CA VAL A 289 -0.92 16.09 -14.15
C VAL A 289 -1.23 14.79 -13.40
N ASN A 290 -0.22 13.95 -13.15
CA ASN A 290 -0.35 12.64 -12.49
C ASN A 290 -1.29 11.67 -13.22
N ASN A 291 -1.52 11.83 -14.53
CA ASN A 291 -2.21 10.84 -15.34
C ASN A 291 -1.21 9.81 -15.88
N LEU A 292 -0.98 8.78 -15.06
CA LEU A 292 -0.05 7.68 -15.33
C LEU A 292 -0.70 6.51 -16.10
N TYR A 293 -1.89 6.73 -16.68
CA TYR A 293 -2.48 5.80 -17.63
C TYR A 293 -1.57 5.66 -18.87
N PRO A 294 -1.46 4.48 -19.50
CA PRO A 294 -0.61 4.29 -20.67
C PRO A 294 -1.04 5.17 -21.86
N ALA A 295 -0.08 5.79 -22.55
CA ALA A 295 -0.33 6.46 -23.83
C ALA A 295 -0.68 5.45 -24.94
N VAL A 296 -1.36 5.89 -26.02
CA VAL A 296 -1.85 5.02 -27.12
C VAL A 296 -0.79 4.11 -27.76
N ASN A 297 0.47 4.53 -27.78
CA ASN A 297 1.60 3.77 -28.33
C ASN A 297 2.60 3.34 -27.26
N SER A 298 2.13 3.22 -26.01
CA SER A 298 2.98 2.91 -24.87
C SER A 298 3.52 1.48 -24.95
N LEU A 299 4.82 1.32 -24.70
CA LEU A 299 5.49 0.02 -24.58
C LEU A 299 4.97 -0.84 -23.41
N LEU A 300 4.12 -0.26 -22.56
CA LEU A 300 3.50 -0.96 -21.44
C LEU A 300 2.36 -1.88 -21.90
N ILE A 301 1.70 -1.53 -23.00
CA ILE A 301 0.50 -2.20 -23.50
C ILE A 301 0.85 -3.59 -23.97
N ASN A 302 0.11 -4.60 -23.49
CA ASN A 302 0.29 -6.01 -23.85
C ASN A 302 1.71 -6.57 -23.67
N ASN A 303 2.47 -6.04 -22.70
CA ASN A 303 3.87 -6.42 -22.51
C ASN A 303 4.16 -7.06 -21.14
N GLY A 304 3.11 -7.25 -20.33
CA GLY A 304 3.19 -7.94 -19.05
C GLY A 304 3.22 -9.46 -19.24
N ALA A 305 3.90 -10.15 -18.33
CA ALA A 305 3.73 -11.58 -18.17
C ALA A 305 2.36 -11.87 -17.52
N ASN A 306 1.85 -13.10 -17.68
CA ASN A 306 0.72 -13.59 -16.87
C ASN A 306 1.12 -14.75 -15.92
N PRO A 307 1.84 -14.47 -14.83
CA PRO A 307 2.25 -15.49 -13.85
C PRO A 307 1.28 -15.61 -12.69
N LEU A 308 0.35 -14.65 -12.53
CA LEU A 308 -0.46 -14.49 -11.34
C LEU A 308 -1.92 -14.41 -11.77
N ARG A 309 -2.59 -15.58 -11.83
CA ARG A 309 -4.01 -15.75 -12.20
C ARG A 309 -5.02 -15.06 -11.26
N GLN A 310 -4.57 -14.39 -10.20
CA GLN A 310 -5.44 -13.98 -9.08
C GLN A 310 -5.95 -12.54 -9.15
N VAL A 311 -5.28 -11.63 -9.87
CA VAL A 311 -5.69 -10.21 -9.89
C VAL A 311 -6.36 -9.91 -11.23
N LEU A 312 -7.69 -9.90 -11.21
CA LEU A 312 -8.52 -9.75 -12.40
C LEU A 312 -8.66 -8.31 -12.87
N TYR A 313 -8.51 -7.35 -11.96
CA TYR A 313 -8.82 -5.94 -12.20
C TYR A 313 -7.60 -5.05 -11.97
N ASP A 314 -7.53 -3.92 -12.67
CA ASP A 314 -6.49 -2.91 -12.56
C ASP A 314 -6.86 -1.83 -11.52
N TYR A 315 -6.06 -0.76 -11.45
CA TYR A 315 -6.32 0.39 -10.59
C TYR A 315 -7.68 1.06 -10.85
N ASN A 316 -8.20 1.05 -12.07
CA ASN A 316 -9.52 1.62 -12.40
C ASN A 316 -10.68 0.61 -12.23
N GLY A 317 -10.42 -0.61 -11.78
CA GLY A 317 -11.42 -1.67 -11.77
C GLY A 317 -11.70 -2.27 -13.15
N MET A 318 -10.85 -2.00 -14.15
CA MET A 318 -10.93 -2.57 -15.49
C MET A 318 -10.33 -3.97 -15.52
N LYS A 319 -11.01 -4.89 -16.21
CA LYS A 319 -10.52 -6.26 -16.36
C LYS A 319 -9.22 -6.29 -17.13
N ARG A 320 -8.21 -6.99 -16.61
CA ARG A 320 -6.91 -7.17 -17.26
C ARG A 320 -6.95 -8.24 -18.35
N SER A 321 -6.10 -8.11 -19.36
CA SER A 321 -5.89 -9.18 -20.33
C SER A 321 -5.38 -10.47 -19.65
N ASN A 322 -5.96 -11.60 -20.06
CA ASN A 322 -5.65 -12.93 -19.51
C ASN A 322 -4.38 -13.55 -20.13
N THR A 323 -3.74 -12.90 -21.09
CA THR A 323 -2.54 -13.43 -21.76
C THR A 323 -1.37 -12.48 -21.59
N THR A 324 -1.55 -11.25 -22.03
CA THR A 324 -0.53 -10.20 -22.03
C THR A 324 -1.14 -8.96 -21.38
N PRO A 325 -1.21 -8.87 -20.04
CA PRO A 325 -1.72 -7.68 -19.38
C PRO A 325 -0.82 -6.48 -19.66
N THR A 326 -1.37 -5.28 -19.48
CA THR A 326 -0.57 -4.06 -19.50
C THR A 326 0.35 -4.01 -18.26
N VAL A 327 1.59 -3.58 -18.45
CA VAL A 327 2.58 -3.37 -17.38
C VAL A 327 2.21 -2.12 -16.57
N GLY A 328 2.24 -2.22 -15.25
CA GLY A 328 1.89 -1.15 -14.32
C GLY A 328 0.48 -1.25 -13.75
N ALA A 329 0.07 -0.21 -13.04
CA ALA A 329 -1.18 -0.16 -12.28
C ALA A 329 -2.45 -0.21 -13.13
N TYR A 330 -2.38 0.18 -14.39
CA TYR A 330 -3.51 0.26 -15.30
C TYR A 330 -3.52 -0.86 -16.32
N GLU A 331 -4.71 -1.18 -16.81
CA GLU A 331 -4.95 -1.89 -18.07
C GLU A 331 -5.33 -0.88 -19.15
N TYR A 332 -4.61 -0.90 -20.27
CA TYR A 332 -4.98 -0.09 -21.41
C TYR A 332 -6.22 -0.69 -22.10
N SER A 333 -7.27 0.12 -22.23
CA SER A 333 -8.54 -0.28 -22.85
C SER A 333 -9.10 0.74 -23.83
N THR A 334 -8.84 2.03 -23.62
CA THR A 334 -9.23 3.11 -24.54
C THR A 334 -8.11 4.15 -24.69
N ILE A 335 -8.25 5.07 -25.65
CA ILE A 335 -7.25 6.13 -25.88
C ILE A 335 -7.09 7.08 -24.68
N ASN A 336 -8.17 7.29 -23.93
CA ASN A 336 -8.18 8.10 -22.72
C ASN A 336 -8.16 7.18 -21.49
N ASN A 337 -7.77 7.74 -20.34
CA ASN A 337 -7.95 7.03 -19.07
C ASN A 337 -9.47 6.85 -18.82
N PRO A 338 -10.00 5.62 -18.80
CA PRO A 338 -11.44 5.37 -18.63
C PRO A 338 -11.90 5.58 -17.19
N GLY A 339 -10.96 5.56 -16.24
CA GLY A 339 -11.18 5.96 -14.87
C GLY A 339 -10.75 7.41 -14.65
N CYS A 340 -10.53 7.74 -13.38
CA CYS A 340 -10.10 9.07 -13.02
C CYS A 340 -8.61 9.29 -13.17
N THR A 341 -8.24 10.55 -13.42
CA THR A 341 -6.88 11.01 -13.13
C THR A 341 -6.63 10.92 -11.62
N THR A 342 -5.41 10.56 -11.22
CA THR A 342 -5.07 10.52 -9.79
C THR A 342 -5.11 11.93 -9.21
N THR A 343 -5.88 12.12 -8.13
CA THR A 343 -6.04 13.42 -7.47
C THR A 343 -5.62 13.32 -6.00
N ASN A 344 -5.40 14.47 -5.38
CA ASN A 344 -5.18 14.61 -3.94
C ASN A 344 -6.51 14.58 -3.17
N SER A 345 -7.38 13.63 -3.47
CA SER A 345 -8.69 13.42 -2.82
C SER A 345 -8.98 11.93 -2.76
N PHE A 346 -10.18 11.55 -2.33
CA PHE A 346 -10.67 10.19 -2.51
C PHE A 346 -10.45 9.71 -3.94
N LYS A 347 -10.06 8.43 -4.08
CA LYS A 347 -10.02 7.77 -5.38
C LYS A 347 -11.44 7.77 -5.94
N CYS A 348 -11.64 8.39 -7.10
CA CYS A 348 -12.96 8.43 -7.71
C CYS A 348 -13.28 7.17 -8.51
N GLY A 349 -14.58 6.90 -8.66
CA GLY A 349 -15.08 5.78 -9.48
C GLY A 349 -15.45 4.50 -8.73
N SER A 350 -15.65 4.54 -7.41
CA SER A 350 -15.92 3.32 -6.62
C SER A 350 -17.07 3.44 -5.62
N SER A 351 -17.97 4.40 -5.80
CA SER A 351 -19.21 4.46 -5.01
C SER A 351 -20.22 3.36 -5.40
N THR A 352 -19.96 2.55 -6.44
CA THR A 352 -20.90 1.52 -6.92
C THR A 352 -20.27 0.20 -7.36
N ALA A 353 -18.96 0.01 -7.26
CA ALA A 353 -18.41 -1.34 -7.42
C ALA A 353 -18.73 -2.12 -6.14
N THR A 354 -19.78 -2.96 -6.22
CA THR A 354 -19.92 -4.13 -5.34
C THR A 354 -18.53 -4.67 -5.07
N VAL A 355 -18.13 -4.73 -3.80
CA VAL A 355 -16.96 -5.50 -3.37
C VAL A 355 -17.01 -6.80 -4.17
N PRO A 356 -15.99 -7.13 -4.98
CA PRO A 356 -16.02 -8.40 -5.71
C PRO A 356 -16.31 -9.49 -4.68
N GLU A 357 -17.36 -10.28 -4.90
CA GLU A 357 -17.83 -11.32 -3.97
C GLU A 357 -16.72 -12.29 -3.53
N TYR A 358 -15.60 -12.32 -4.28
CA TYR A 358 -14.42 -13.13 -3.97
C TYR A 358 -13.44 -12.54 -2.94
N LEU A 359 -13.70 -11.35 -2.37
CA LEU A 359 -12.92 -10.78 -1.26
C LEU A 359 -13.69 -10.70 0.06
N LEU A 360 -14.92 -11.22 0.10
CA LEU A 360 -15.57 -11.61 1.34
C LEU A 360 -15.01 -12.99 1.68
N ILE A 361 -13.99 -13.04 2.54
CA ILE A 361 -13.56 -14.30 3.16
C ILE A 361 -14.75 -14.78 4.01
N PRO A 362 -15.15 -16.07 3.94
CA PRO A 362 -16.22 -16.62 4.77
C PRO A 362 -15.98 -16.45 6.27
#